data_AF-A0A6P8WG08-F1
#
_entry.id   AF-A0A6P8WG08-F1
#
_cell.length_a   1.000
_cell.length_b   1.000
_cell.length_c   1.000
_cell.angle_alpha   90.00
_cell.angle_beta   90.00
_cell.angle_gamma   90.00
#
_symmetry.space_group_name_H-M   'P 1'
#
loop_
_entity.id
_entity.type
_entity.pdbx_description
1 polymer ?
#
loop_
_entity_poly.entity_id
_entity_poly.type
_entity_poly.pdbx_seq_one_letter_code
_entity_poly.pdbx_strand_id
1 'polypeptide(L)'
;MNNSWYDILFMKLLRKNPSLLLEQCKRSKEIMEDISTKQYEIVRQFMKMLQSRSPLYLVKYLKSLGKNNAAYFFRIQSQTHRNMLSDLRQIRKMRKEKKIKKLSDYVEKIMSQYYVKKTNRVMCWKFEFINEVYNILALALSDQYYAPNKFNVDEPSALLDLLKLPIDKTKDITPFVFGDRSTYQEGTDQDIEGRKFRKLLTHFELRIRFAKFHIEKCYLYHQVASKHLSQGHYDECCFYARLSIKESRECNNALWNFLSIMLIVKANAVQYKVERTKEALDMAVDILEHINSPELNKFIDLCLHCNEEEYLLRLLAISSRISKTSKASSAYKNDE
;
A
#
# COMPACT_ATOMS: atom_id res chain seq x y z
N MET A 1 23.98 47.02 -1.48
CA MET A 1 22.85 46.91 -0.53
C MET A 1 23.28 47.11 0.92
N ASN A 2 24.41 46.55 1.38
CA ASN A 2 24.71 46.55 2.83
C ASN A 2 25.21 47.89 3.44
N ASN A 3 25.55 48.90 2.63
CA ASN A 3 26.12 50.16 3.15
C ASN A 3 25.18 51.38 3.02
N SER A 4 24.04 51.27 2.34
CA SER A 4 23.13 52.40 2.08
C SER A 4 22.36 52.89 3.32
N TRP A 5 22.41 52.15 4.43
CA TRP A 5 21.88 52.60 5.73
C TRP A 5 22.78 53.67 6.36
N TYR A 6 24.09 53.65 6.09
CA TYR A 6 25.02 54.65 6.62
C TYR A 6 24.64 56.06 6.18
N ASP A 7 24.14 56.23 4.94
CA ASP A 7 23.70 57.53 4.42
C ASP A 7 22.46 58.06 5.17
N ILE A 8 21.50 57.20 5.50
CA ILE A 8 20.33 57.57 6.29
C ILE A 8 20.72 57.93 7.73
N LEU A 9 21.62 57.16 8.32
CA LEU A 9 22.13 57.41 9.67
C LEU A 9 22.91 58.73 9.71
N PHE A 10 23.78 58.96 8.73
CA PHE A 10 24.55 60.18 8.56
C PHE A 10 23.64 61.40 8.40
N MET A 11 22.65 61.35 7.51
CA MET A 11 21.70 62.46 7.30
C MET A 11 20.82 62.71 8.54
N LYS A 12 20.47 61.66 9.29
CA LYS A 12 19.72 61.79 10.55
C LYS A 12 20.55 62.45 11.65
N LEU A 13 21.85 62.17 11.71
CA LEU A 13 22.80 62.83 12.62
C LEU A 13 23.03 64.27 12.19
N LEU A 14 23.20 64.52 10.89
CA LEU A 14 23.44 65.85 10.32
C LEU A 14 22.31 66.84 10.61
N ARG A 15 21.04 66.38 10.59
CA ARG A 15 19.87 67.18 10.99
C ARG A 15 19.87 67.59 12.47
N LYS A 16 20.58 66.86 13.33
CA LYS A 16 20.65 67.10 14.78
C LYS A 16 21.96 67.72 15.22
N ASN A 17 22.88 67.99 14.30
CA ASN A 17 24.22 68.46 14.66
C ASN A 17 24.16 69.94 15.06
N PRO A 18 24.52 70.28 16.32
CA PRO A 18 24.47 71.66 16.82
C PRO A 18 25.50 72.57 16.13
N SER A 19 26.54 71.99 15.53
CA SER A 19 27.53 72.70 14.73
C SER A 19 27.01 73.17 13.37
N LEU A 20 25.96 72.54 12.84
CA LEU A 20 25.34 72.90 11.56
C LEU A 20 24.16 73.88 11.75
N LEU A 21 23.48 73.79 12.89
CA LEU A 21 22.32 74.62 13.25
C LEU A 21 22.68 75.62 14.35
N LEU A 22 23.63 76.51 14.06
CA LEU A 22 24.06 77.57 14.99
C LEU A 22 22.90 78.51 15.34
N GLU A 23 22.58 78.64 16.62
CA GLU A 23 21.47 79.46 17.11
C GLU A 23 21.66 80.97 16.86
N GLN A 24 22.91 81.39 16.66
CA GLN A 24 23.31 82.77 16.43
C GLN A 24 22.85 83.31 15.06
N CYS A 25 22.61 82.43 14.07
CA CYS A 25 22.29 82.82 12.70
C CYS A 25 20.89 82.33 12.30
N LYS A 26 19.84 83.02 12.78
CA LYS A 26 18.43 82.61 12.60
C LYS A 26 18.03 82.36 11.13
N ARG A 27 18.40 83.26 10.22
CA ARG A 27 18.03 83.18 8.78
C ARG A 27 18.74 82.06 8.02
N SER A 28 20.02 81.80 8.32
CA SER A 28 20.75 80.70 7.68
C SER A 28 20.39 79.35 8.30
N LYS A 29 19.99 79.32 9.57
CA LYS A 29 19.52 78.12 10.27
C LYS A 29 18.25 77.56 9.61
N GLU A 30 17.26 78.40 9.36
CA GLU A 30 16.01 78.01 8.68
C GLU A 30 16.29 77.40 7.29
N ILE A 31 17.17 78.04 6.50
CA ILE A 31 17.55 77.56 5.17
C ILE A 31 18.29 76.21 5.24
N MET A 32 19.22 76.05 6.20
CA MET A 32 19.99 74.81 6.36
C MET A 32 19.13 73.67 6.89
N GLU A 33 18.15 73.96 7.74
CA GLU A 33 17.17 72.99 8.23
C GLU A 33 16.27 72.50 7.09
N ASP A 34 15.78 73.41 6.25
CA ASP A 34 15.01 73.09 5.04
C ASP A 34 15.81 72.24 4.03
N ILE A 35 17.09 72.55 3.83
CA ILE A 35 17.95 71.77 2.92
C ILE A 35 18.22 70.38 3.51
N SER A 36 18.55 70.28 4.80
CA SER A 36 18.83 69.01 5.47
C SER A 36 17.62 68.08 5.48
N THR A 37 16.42 68.63 5.72
CA THR A 37 15.16 67.87 5.70
C THR A 37 14.82 67.38 4.30
N LYS A 38 14.88 68.25 3.28
CA LYS A 38 14.65 67.86 1.87
C LYS A 38 15.61 66.77 1.41
N GLN A 39 16.91 66.91 1.70
CA GLN A 39 17.90 65.90 1.31
C GLN A 39 17.70 64.57 2.05
N TYR A 40 17.34 64.60 3.33
CA TYR A 40 16.97 63.39 4.06
C TYR A 40 15.74 62.69 3.45
N GLU A 41 14.71 63.44 3.05
CA GLU A 41 13.51 62.88 2.43
C GLU A 41 13.81 62.23 1.08
N ILE A 42 14.65 62.87 0.26
CA ILE A 42 15.10 62.33 -1.03
C ILE A 42 15.85 61.00 -0.82
N VAL A 43 16.85 60.97 0.06
CA VAL A 43 17.61 59.73 0.37
C VAL A 43 16.69 58.64 0.92
N ARG A 44 15.74 59.00 1.78
CA ARG A 44 14.74 58.07 2.33
C ARG A 44 13.82 57.50 1.24
N GLN A 45 13.39 58.33 0.28
CA GLN A 45 12.56 57.90 -0.83
C GLN A 45 13.33 56.96 -1.77
N PHE A 46 14.58 57.28 -2.12
CA PHE A 46 15.45 56.40 -2.91
C PHE A 46 15.68 55.06 -2.22
N MET A 47 15.89 55.03 -0.91
CA MET A 47 16.06 53.78 -0.18
C MET A 47 14.77 52.94 -0.19
N LYS A 48 13.60 53.57 -0.03
CA LYS A 48 12.31 52.88 -0.15
C LYS A 48 12.10 52.32 -1.57
N MET A 49 12.47 53.06 -2.61
CA MET A 49 12.42 52.59 -3.99
C MET A 49 13.39 51.44 -4.26
N LEU A 50 14.59 51.46 -3.69
CA LEU A 50 15.55 50.36 -3.80
C LEU A 50 15.05 49.11 -3.07
N GLN A 51 14.47 49.28 -1.87
CA GLN A 51 13.87 48.20 -1.10
C GLN A 51 12.63 47.61 -1.77
N SER A 52 11.81 48.43 -2.45
CA SER A 52 10.65 47.93 -3.20
C SER A 52 11.05 47.20 -4.48
N ARG A 53 12.15 47.61 -5.14
CA ARG A 53 12.69 46.95 -6.34
C ARG A 53 13.36 45.61 -6.04
N SER A 54 14.03 45.47 -4.89
CA SER A 54 14.58 44.19 -4.45
C SER A 54 14.25 43.94 -2.98
N PRO A 55 13.05 43.43 -2.70
CA PRO A 55 12.65 43.20 -1.32
C PRO A 55 13.54 42.15 -0.67
N LEU A 56 13.72 42.24 0.64
CA LEU A 56 14.63 41.37 1.40
C LEU A 56 14.32 39.87 1.21
N TYR A 57 13.05 39.51 0.94
CA TYR A 57 12.68 38.14 0.62
C TYR A 57 13.27 37.66 -0.71
N LEU A 58 13.35 38.52 -1.74
CA LEU A 58 13.93 38.19 -3.04
C LEU A 58 15.44 37.96 -2.92
N VAL A 59 16.13 38.78 -2.14
CA VAL A 59 17.57 38.62 -1.89
C VAL A 59 17.85 37.33 -1.09
N LYS A 60 17.01 37.00 -0.09
CA LYS A 60 17.09 35.72 0.62
C LYS A 60 16.80 34.53 -0.30
N TYR A 61 15.81 34.65 -1.19
CA TYR A 61 15.44 33.65 -2.17
C TYR A 61 16.55 33.42 -3.22
N LEU A 62 17.20 34.48 -3.70
CA LEU A 62 18.34 34.37 -4.62
C LEU A 62 19.58 33.78 -3.94
N LYS A 63 19.82 34.11 -2.66
CA LYS A 63 20.88 33.46 -1.86
C LYS A 63 20.59 31.98 -1.60
N SER A 64 19.32 31.60 -1.39
CA SER A 64 18.95 30.19 -1.22
C SER A 64 19.00 29.43 -2.54
N LEU A 65 18.63 30.04 -3.67
CA LEU A 65 18.73 29.46 -5.02
C LEU A 65 20.16 29.17 -5.49
N GLY A 66 21.17 29.70 -4.80
CA GLY A 66 22.58 29.46 -5.12
C GLY A 66 22.94 27.97 -5.16
N LYS A 67 23.97 27.64 -5.95
CA LYS A 67 24.58 26.33 -6.28
C LYS A 67 24.46 25.19 -5.24
N ASN A 68 24.31 25.50 -3.96
CA ASN A 68 24.09 24.56 -2.86
C ASN A 68 22.74 23.82 -2.93
N ASN A 69 21.68 24.40 -3.50
CA ASN A 69 20.39 23.72 -3.62
C ASN A 69 20.42 22.53 -4.57
N ALA A 70 21.12 22.67 -5.69
CA ALA A 70 21.30 21.57 -6.64
C ALA A 70 22.15 20.45 -6.01
N ALA A 71 23.29 20.80 -5.40
CA ALA A 71 24.16 19.84 -4.72
C ALA A 71 23.43 19.12 -3.56
N TYR A 72 22.64 19.84 -2.77
CA TYR A 72 21.81 19.27 -1.71
C TYR A 72 20.74 18.32 -2.26
N PHE A 73 20.08 18.70 -3.35
CA PHE A 73 19.11 17.87 -4.03
C PHE A 73 19.74 16.58 -4.58
N PHE A 74 20.89 16.66 -5.25
CA PHE A 74 21.64 15.48 -5.72
C PHE A 74 22.11 14.59 -4.57
N ARG A 75 22.47 15.17 -3.42
CA ARG A 75 22.79 14.42 -2.20
C ARG A 75 21.58 13.62 -1.71
N ILE A 76 20.39 14.24 -1.67
CA ILE A 76 19.16 13.54 -1.30
C ILE A 76 18.87 12.42 -2.29
N GLN A 77 18.92 12.68 -3.60
CA GLN A 77 18.70 11.67 -4.64
C GLN A 77 19.65 10.49 -4.50
N SER A 78 20.94 10.77 -4.28
CA SER A 78 21.97 9.75 -4.08
C SER A 78 21.72 8.92 -2.83
N GLN A 79 21.32 9.55 -1.73
CA GLN A 79 20.97 8.85 -0.50
C GLN A 79 19.74 7.96 -0.70
N THR A 80 18.69 8.47 -1.36
CA THR A 80 17.51 7.67 -1.65
C THR A 80 17.83 6.49 -2.55
N HIS A 81 18.68 6.67 -3.55
CA HIS A 81 19.13 5.59 -4.42
C HIS A 81 19.91 4.51 -3.65
N ARG A 82 20.81 4.90 -2.75
CA ARG A 82 21.54 3.95 -1.88
C ARG A 82 20.59 3.19 -0.95
N ASN A 83 19.60 3.87 -0.38
CA ASN A 83 18.58 3.25 0.46
C ASN A 83 17.77 2.23 -0.36
N MET A 84 17.34 2.58 -1.57
CA MET A 84 16.63 1.65 -2.48
C MET A 84 17.44 0.38 -2.75
N LEU A 85 18.72 0.52 -3.10
CA LEU A 85 19.60 -0.63 -3.34
C LEU A 85 19.84 -1.46 -2.07
N SER A 86 19.88 -0.82 -0.90
CA SER A 86 19.97 -1.51 0.39
C SER A 86 18.70 -2.32 0.67
N ASP A 87 17.53 -1.70 0.50
CA ASP A 87 16.22 -2.32 0.72
C ASP A 87 16.00 -3.48 -0.26
N LEU A 88 16.33 -3.32 -1.55
CA LEU A 88 16.26 -4.40 -2.54
C LEU A 88 17.14 -5.58 -2.16
N ARG A 89 18.37 -5.34 -1.71
CA ARG A 89 19.26 -6.42 -1.23
C ARG A 89 18.65 -7.14 -0.02
N GLN A 90 18.03 -6.41 0.89
CA GLN A 90 17.36 -6.99 2.05
C GLN A 90 16.13 -7.82 1.65
N ILE A 91 15.30 -7.35 0.72
CA ILE A 91 14.14 -8.06 0.16
C ILE A 91 14.59 -9.36 -0.51
N ARG A 92 15.62 -9.30 -1.38
CA ARG A 92 16.19 -10.49 -2.04
C ARG A 92 16.75 -11.49 -1.02
N LYS A 93 17.41 -11.01 0.05
CA LYS A 93 17.90 -11.88 1.14
C LYS A 93 16.75 -12.57 1.87
N MET A 94 15.70 -11.84 2.24
CA MET A 94 14.53 -12.40 2.91
C MET A 94 13.77 -13.42 2.05
N ARG A 95 13.71 -13.23 0.72
CA ARG A 95 13.19 -14.23 -0.21
C ARG A 95 14.00 -15.53 -0.15
N LYS A 96 15.34 -15.45 -0.19
CA LYS A 96 16.22 -16.62 -0.07
C LYS A 96 16.01 -17.37 1.26
N GLU A 97 15.76 -16.64 2.34
CA GLU A 97 15.44 -17.22 3.66
C GLU A 97 14.01 -17.80 3.76
N LYS A 98 13.18 -17.69 2.71
CA LYS A 98 11.77 -18.16 2.66
C LYS A 98 10.87 -17.63 3.80
N LYS A 99 11.19 -16.47 4.39
CA LYS A 99 10.41 -15.85 5.48
C LYS A 99 9.32 -14.93 4.93
N ILE A 100 8.24 -15.52 4.41
CA ILE A 100 7.27 -14.78 3.56
C ILE A 100 6.43 -13.76 4.34
N LYS A 101 5.94 -14.10 5.54
CA LYS A 101 5.19 -13.15 6.38
C LYS A 101 6.03 -11.93 6.76
N LYS A 102 7.29 -12.15 7.15
CA LYS A 102 8.22 -11.04 7.48
C LYS A 102 8.56 -10.20 6.25
N LEU A 103 8.66 -10.83 5.08
CA LEU A 103 8.88 -10.16 3.80
C LEU A 103 7.71 -9.24 3.44
N SER A 104 6.45 -9.73 3.54
CA SER A 104 5.27 -8.92 3.24
C SER A 104 5.16 -7.72 4.19
N ASP A 105 5.36 -7.93 5.49
CA ASP A 105 5.28 -6.86 6.49
C ASP A 105 6.36 -5.80 6.26
N TYR A 106 7.57 -6.23 5.89
CA TYR A 106 8.68 -5.33 5.58
C TYR A 106 8.42 -4.49 4.32
N VAL A 107 7.95 -5.13 3.24
CA VAL A 107 7.57 -4.46 1.98
C VAL A 107 6.43 -3.47 2.24
N GLU A 108 5.41 -3.86 3.00
CA GLU A 108 4.30 -2.97 3.37
C GLU A 108 4.81 -1.74 4.12
N LYS A 109 5.63 -1.94 5.16
CA LYS A 109 6.18 -0.84 5.97
C LYS A 109 6.97 0.16 5.11
N ILE A 110 7.88 -0.34 4.28
CA ILE A 110 8.77 0.50 3.48
C ILE A 110 8.02 1.23 2.37
N MET A 111 7.18 0.51 1.63
CA MET A 111 6.42 1.10 0.54
C MET A 111 5.44 2.13 1.09
N SER A 112 4.73 1.82 2.18
CA SER A 112 3.75 2.72 2.80
C SER A 112 4.38 3.95 3.45
N GLN A 113 5.42 3.79 4.27
CA GLN A 113 5.93 4.90 5.08
C GLN A 113 6.92 5.79 4.32
N TYR A 114 7.77 5.19 3.49
CA TYR A 114 8.92 5.87 2.91
C TYR A 114 8.71 6.25 1.44
N TYR A 115 8.40 5.29 0.57
CA TYR A 115 8.41 5.51 -0.89
C TYR A 115 7.14 6.16 -1.44
N VAL A 116 5.96 5.95 -0.83
CA VAL A 116 4.72 6.63 -1.24
C VAL A 116 4.88 8.16 -1.23
N LYS A 117 5.56 8.72 -0.23
CA LYS A 117 5.77 10.16 -0.09
C LYS A 117 6.77 10.76 -1.08
N LYS A 118 7.60 9.93 -1.74
CA LYS A 118 8.65 10.40 -2.65
C LYS A 118 8.10 10.63 -4.05
N THR A 119 8.46 11.77 -4.64
CA THR A 119 8.11 12.13 -6.02
C THR A 119 9.15 11.58 -7.01
N ASN A 120 8.77 11.44 -8.28
CA ASN A 120 9.67 11.00 -9.36
C ASN A 120 10.92 11.89 -9.48
N ARG A 121 10.81 13.16 -9.05
CA ARG A 121 11.93 14.09 -9.01
C ARG A 121 13.02 13.62 -8.04
N VAL A 122 12.67 13.15 -6.85
CA VAL A 122 13.64 12.61 -5.88
C VAL A 122 14.02 11.17 -6.22
N MET A 123 13.09 10.42 -6.80
CA MET A 123 13.24 9.00 -7.12
C MET A 123 13.08 8.78 -8.63
N CYS A 124 14.16 8.93 -9.38
CA CYS A 124 14.13 8.81 -10.84
C CYS A 124 13.74 7.41 -11.31
N TRP A 125 14.12 6.36 -10.56
CA TRP A 125 13.80 4.96 -10.86
C TRP A 125 12.63 4.42 -10.02
N LYS A 126 11.61 5.26 -9.84
CA LYS A 126 10.46 4.91 -9.00
C LYS A 126 9.69 3.72 -9.58
N PHE A 127 9.47 3.70 -10.88
CA PHE A 127 8.69 2.66 -11.54
C PHE A 127 9.41 1.31 -11.49
N GLU A 128 10.68 1.30 -11.87
CA GLU A 128 11.53 0.11 -11.92
C GLU A 128 11.66 -0.52 -10.54
N PHE A 129 11.89 0.30 -9.51
CA PHE A 129 11.96 -0.19 -8.13
C PHE A 129 10.64 -0.77 -7.66
N ILE A 130 9.51 -0.09 -7.93
CA ILE A 130 8.18 -0.58 -7.55
C ILE A 130 7.90 -1.92 -8.23
N ASN A 131 8.18 -2.02 -9.53
CA ASN A 131 8.02 -3.27 -10.27
C ASN A 131 8.89 -4.38 -9.71
N GLU A 132 10.16 -4.10 -9.43
CA GLU A 132 11.10 -5.11 -8.93
C GLU A 132 10.69 -5.61 -7.55
N VAL A 133 10.35 -4.71 -6.64
CA VAL A 133 9.87 -5.06 -5.28
C VAL A 133 8.64 -5.95 -5.37
N TYR A 134 7.64 -5.57 -6.16
CA TYR A 134 6.41 -6.34 -6.28
C TYR A 134 6.58 -7.66 -7.03
N ASN A 135 7.45 -7.72 -8.04
CA ASN A 135 7.77 -8.97 -8.73
C ASN A 135 8.51 -9.94 -7.81
N ILE A 136 9.49 -9.48 -7.02
CA ILE A 136 10.19 -10.34 -6.05
C ILE A 136 9.20 -10.88 -5.01
N LEU A 137 8.29 -10.04 -4.54
CA LEU A 137 7.26 -10.46 -3.59
C LEU A 137 6.31 -11.48 -4.22
N ALA A 138 5.86 -11.24 -5.45
CA ALA A 138 4.98 -12.15 -6.18
C ALA A 138 5.65 -13.52 -6.35
N LEU A 139 6.92 -13.54 -6.74
CA LEU A 139 7.72 -14.77 -6.80
C LEU A 139 7.84 -15.46 -5.42
N ALA A 140 8.06 -14.70 -4.34
CA ALA A 140 8.10 -15.28 -3.00
C ALA A 140 6.75 -15.86 -2.55
N LEU A 141 5.62 -15.33 -3.07
CA LEU A 141 4.29 -15.89 -2.84
C LEU A 141 4.05 -17.13 -3.69
N SER A 142 4.52 -17.16 -4.95
CA SER A 142 4.43 -18.36 -5.79
C SER A 142 5.23 -19.52 -5.23
N ASP A 143 6.38 -19.24 -4.60
CA ASP A 143 7.23 -20.24 -3.92
C ASP A 143 6.48 -20.99 -2.78
N GLN A 144 5.27 -20.55 -2.35
CA GLN A 144 4.44 -21.28 -1.38
C GLN A 144 3.71 -22.48 -1.97
N TYR A 145 3.44 -22.45 -3.28
CA TYR A 145 2.64 -23.44 -3.97
C TYR A 145 3.56 -24.53 -4.51
N TYR A 146 3.79 -25.55 -3.69
CA TYR A 146 4.55 -26.73 -4.08
C TYR A 146 3.70 -27.97 -3.80
N ALA A 147 3.79 -28.95 -4.70
CA ALA A 147 3.20 -30.26 -4.53
C ALA A 147 3.98 -31.06 -3.47
N PRO A 148 3.39 -31.45 -2.33
CA PRO A 148 4.05 -32.35 -1.40
C PRO A 148 4.25 -33.74 -2.04
N ASN A 149 5.48 -34.28 -2.00
CA ASN A 149 5.84 -35.55 -2.65
C ASN A 149 5.12 -36.80 -2.11
N LYS A 150 4.39 -36.69 -0.99
CA LYS A 150 3.59 -37.77 -0.37
C LYS A 150 2.25 -37.20 0.04
N PHE A 151 1.37 -37.00 -0.94
CA PHE A 151 0.05 -36.46 -0.71
C PHE A 151 -0.99 -37.57 -0.90
N ASN A 152 -1.83 -37.79 0.11
CA ASN A 152 -2.96 -38.70 0.01
C ASN A 152 -4.15 -37.92 -0.52
N VAL A 153 -4.61 -38.27 -1.72
CA VAL A 153 -5.71 -37.58 -2.40
C VAL A 153 -7.06 -37.96 -1.78
N ASP A 154 -7.15 -39.15 -1.20
CA ASP A 154 -8.37 -39.76 -0.65
C ASP A 154 -8.93 -39.11 0.64
N GLU A 155 -8.24 -38.13 1.25
CA GLU A 155 -8.74 -37.49 2.48
C GLU A 155 -9.81 -36.42 2.17
N PRO A 156 -10.93 -36.37 2.92
CA PRO A 156 -12.06 -35.47 2.64
C PRO A 156 -11.76 -33.96 2.84
N SER A 157 -10.52 -33.61 3.22
CA SER A 157 -9.99 -32.23 3.31
C SER A 157 -8.74 -32.00 2.46
N ALA A 158 -8.40 -32.95 1.58
CA ALA A 158 -7.18 -32.93 0.78
C ALA A 158 -6.97 -31.60 0.03
N LEU A 159 -8.01 -31.06 -0.60
CA LEU A 159 -7.91 -29.77 -1.31
C LEU A 159 -7.62 -28.61 -0.35
N LEU A 160 -8.21 -28.59 0.85
CA LEU A 160 -7.99 -27.55 1.86
C LEU A 160 -6.57 -27.64 2.45
N ASP A 161 -6.08 -28.85 2.68
CA ASP A 161 -4.72 -29.12 3.16
C ASP A 161 -3.66 -28.72 2.12
N LEU A 162 -3.88 -29.07 0.85
CA LEU A 162 -3.01 -28.68 -0.27
C LEU A 162 -2.96 -27.16 -0.44
N LEU A 163 -4.09 -26.47 -0.21
CA LEU A 163 -4.19 -25.01 -0.27
C LEU A 163 -3.70 -24.30 1.01
N LYS A 164 -3.26 -25.06 2.04
CA LYS A 164 -2.80 -24.58 3.35
C LYS A 164 -3.85 -23.71 4.05
N LEU A 165 -5.11 -24.09 3.94
CA LEU A 165 -6.23 -23.42 4.60
C LEU A 165 -6.49 -24.08 5.96
N PRO A 166 -6.77 -23.30 7.02
CA PRO A 166 -7.14 -23.88 8.30
C PRO A 166 -8.52 -24.55 8.19
N ILE A 167 -8.57 -25.85 8.44
CA ILE A 167 -9.80 -26.66 8.45
C ILE A 167 -10.69 -26.29 9.67
N ASP A 168 -10.08 -25.82 10.76
CA ASP A 168 -10.73 -25.63 12.07
C ASP A 168 -11.11 -24.18 12.40
N LYS A 169 -11.96 -23.54 11.59
CA LYS A 169 -12.66 -22.31 12.01
C LYS A 169 -14.16 -22.47 12.07
N THR A 170 -14.66 -23.67 12.35
CA THR A 170 -15.95 -23.75 13.04
C THR A 170 -15.72 -23.17 14.42
N LYS A 171 -15.99 -21.87 14.59
CA LYS A 171 -16.21 -21.32 15.93
C LYS A 171 -17.23 -22.25 16.57
N ASP A 172 -16.83 -22.96 17.61
CA ASP A 172 -17.76 -23.76 18.40
C ASP A 172 -18.96 -22.87 18.69
N ILE A 173 -20.10 -23.23 18.11
CA ILE A 173 -21.35 -22.54 18.36
C ILE A 173 -21.67 -22.92 19.81
N THR A 174 -21.15 -22.14 20.75
CA THR A 174 -21.52 -22.27 22.15
C THR A 174 -23.03 -22.07 22.19
N PRO A 175 -23.82 -23.08 22.57
CA PRO A 175 -25.27 -22.93 22.60
C PRO A 175 -25.60 -21.75 23.51
N PHE A 176 -26.42 -20.83 23.02
CA PHE A 176 -26.82 -19.66 23.78
C PHE A 176 -27.71 -20.11 24.94
N VAL A 177 -27.17 -20.12 26.16
CA VAL A 177 -27.91 -20.45 27.38
C VAL A 177 -28.33 -19.16 28.07
N PHE A 178 -29.64 -18.95 28.17
CA PHE A 178 -30.21 -17.76 28.79
C PHE A 178 -29.87 -17.73 30.29
N GLY A 179 -29.23 -16.64 30.74
CA GLY A 179 -28.94 -16.40 32.17
C GLY A 179 -27.51 -16.72 32.60
N ASP A 180 -26.67 -17.29 31.74
CA ASP A 180 -25.28 -17.59 32.09
C ASP A 180 -24.36 -16.39 31.78
N ARG A 181 -23.69 -15.85 32.80
CA ARG A 181 -22.91 -14.58 32.71
C ARG A 181 -21.73 -14.67 31.73
N SER A 182 -21.33 -15.89 31.38
CA SER A 182 -20.30 -16.26 30.39
C SER A 182 -20.73 -16.08 28.93
N THR A 183 -22.05 -16.03 28.65
CA THR A 183 -22.60 -15.78 27.30
C THR A 183 -22.82 -14.30 26.99
N TYR A 184 -22.83 -13.46 28.02
CA TYR A 184 -22.84 -12.00 27.87
C TYR A 184 -21.43 -11.54 27.50
N GLN A 185 -21.18 -11.46 26.20
CA GLN A 185 -19.96 -10.88 25.65
C GLN A 185 -19.95 -9.37 25.96
N GLU A 186 -19.30 -8.98 27.06
CA GLU A 186 -19.05 -7.57 27.36
C GLU A 186 -18.24 -6.95 26.19
N GLY A 187 -18.85 -6.01 25.48
CA GLY A 187 -18.47 -5.52 24.14
C GLY A 187 -17.16 -4.73 24.04
N THR A 188 -16.23 -4.89 24.97
CA THR A 188 -14.94 -4.17 24.97
C THR A 188 -13.78 -4.98 24.40
N ASP A 189 -13.74 -6.31 24.60
CA ASP A 189 -12.54 -7.11 24.26
C ASP A 189 -12.62 -7.85 22.92
N GLN A 190 -13.82 -8.09 22.38
CA GLN A 190 -13.98 -8.95 21.19
C GLN A 190 -13.59 -8.31 19.86
N ASP A 191 -13.36 -7.00 19.83
CA ASP A 191 -13.25 -6.24 18.58
C ASP A 191 -11.86 -5.63 18.33
N ILE A 192 -10.83 -6.00 19.09
CA ILE A 192 -9.47 -5.49 18.86
C ILE A 192 -8.94 -5.95 17.49
N GLU A 193 -9.15 -7.22 17.14
CA GLU A 193 -8.73 -7.76 15.84
C GLU A 193 -9.59 -7.24 14.69
N GLY A 194 -10.91 -7.13 14.88
CA GLY A 194 -11.83 -6.52 13.92
C GLY A 194 -11.50 -5.06 13.64
N ARG A 195 -11.22 -4.27 14.68
CA ARG A 195 -10.80 -2.86 14.54
C ARG A 195 -9.44 -2.74 13.86
N LYS A 196 -8.46 -3.60 14.19
CA LYS A 196 -7.15 -3.63 13.50
C LYS A 196 -7.33 -3.93 12.02
N PHE A 197 -8.17 -4.90 11.67
CA PHE A 197 -8.50 -5.21 10.29
C PHE A 197 -9.15 -4.04 9.56
N ARG A 198 -10.18 -3.41 10.13
CA ARG A 198 -10.85 -2.26 9.48
C ARG A 198 -9.89 -1.08 9.27
N LYS A 199 -8.98 -0.83 10.22
CA LYS A 199 -7.92 0.18 10.07
C LYS A 199 -6.95 -0.17 8.94
N LEU A 200 -6.58 -1.44 8.82
CA LEU A 200 -5.70 -1.91 7.75
C LEU A 200 -6.39 -1.82 6.38
N LEU A 201 -7.67 -2.19 6.31
CA LEU A 201 -8.47 -2.14 5.09
C LEU A 201 -8.63 -0.70 4.60
N THR A 202 -9.03 0.22 5.47
CA THR A 202 -9.14 1.65 5.12
C THR A 202 -7.79 2.23 4.66
N HIS A 203 -6.68 1.79 5.27
CA HIS A 203 -5.34 2.16 4.83
C HIS A 203 -5.02 1.68 3.41
N PHE A 204 -5.38 0.44 3.05
CA PHE A 204 -5.20 -0.07 1.69
C PHE A 204 -6.11 0.62 0.68
N GLU A 205 -7.38 0.85 1.00
CA GLU A 205 -8.33 1.55 0.12
C GLU A 205 -7.89 2.98 -0.21
N LEU A 206 -7.42 3.72 0.81
CA LEU A 206 -6.85 5.05 0.61
C LEU A 206 -5.64 4.98 -0.31
N ARG A 207 -4.77 3.99 -0.13
CA ARG A 207 -3.58 3.82 -0.96
C ARG A 207 -3.94 3.44 -2.40
N ILE A 208 -4.94 2.59 -2.61
CA ILE A 208 -5.45 2.23 -3.94
C ILE A 208 -5.91 3.48 -4.69
N ARG A 209 -6.64 4.39 -4.02
CA ARG A 209 -7.12 5.64 -4.63
C ARG A 209 -5.99 6.54 -5.14
N PHE A 210 -4.84 6.54 -4.48
CA PHE A 210 -3.67 7.35 -4.85
C PHE A 210 -2.60 6.61 -5.65
N ALA A 211 -2.75 5.30 -5.85
CA ALA A 211 -1.80 4.48 -6.60
C ALA A 211 -1.87 4.81 -8.09
N LYS A 212 -0.75 5.26 -8.65
CA LYS A 212 -0.63 5.58 -10.09
C LYS A 212 -0.27 4.37 -10.94
N PHE A 213 0.40 3.38 -10.34
CA PHE A 213 0.93 2.23 -11.06
C PHE A 213 -0.01 1.03 -10.90
N HIS A 214 -0.37 0.41 -12.02
CA HIS A 214 -1.25 -0.77 -12.04
C HIS A 214 -0.68 -1.94 -11.21
N ILE A 215 0.64 -2.12 -11.19
CA ILE A 215 1.26 -3.21 -10.41
C ILE A 215 1.09 -3.02 -8.90
N GLU A 216 1.10 -1.76 -8.44
CA GLU A 216 0.88 -1.42 -7.05
C GLU A 216 -0.58 -1.65 -6.69
N LYS A 217 -1.52 -1.27 -7.57
CA LYS A 217 -2.95 -1.57 -7.39
C LYS A 217 -3.21 -3.07 -7.32
N CYS A 218 -2.64 -3.84 -8.22
CA CYS A 218 -2.75 -5.29 -8.27
C CYS A 218 -2.28 -5.94 -6.95
N TYR A 219 -1.11 -5.54 -6.44
CA TYR A 219 -0.64 -5.95 -5.12
C TYR A 219 -1.63 -5.58 -4.00
N LEU A 220 -2.12 -4.34 -4.00
CA LEU A 220 -3.02 -3.87 -2.94
C LEU A 220 -4.34 -4.62 -2.95
N TYR A 221 -4.95 -4.85 -4.12
CA TYR A 221 -6.16 -5.66 -4.25
C TYR A 221 -5.92 -7.11 -3.80
N HIS A 222 -4.78 -7.70 -4.15
CA HIS A 222 -4.42 -9.04 -3.66
C HIS A 222 -4.28 -9.09 -2.14
N GLN A 223 -3.64 -8.09 -1.52
CA GLN A 223 -3.52 -8.02 -0.06
C GLN A 223 -4.88 -7.85 0.62
N VAL A 224 -5.74 -6.98 0.09
CA VAL A 224 -7.11 -6.82 0.58
C VAL A 224 -7.86 -8.15 0.52
N ALA A 225 -7.84 -8.83 -0.64
CA ALA A 225 -8.47 -10.14 -0.82
C ALA A 225 -7.94 -11.18 0.17
N SER A 226 -6.61 -11.26 0.35
CA SER A 226 -5.98 -12.17 1.31
C SER A 226 -6.42 -11.90 2.76
N LYS A 227 -6.63 -10.62 3.13
CA LYS A 227 -7.13 -10.26 4.46
C LYS A 227 -8.61 -10.62 4.61
N HIS A 228 -9.47 -10.38 3.61
CA HIS A 228 -10.88 -10.83 3.63
C HIS A 228 -10.99 -12.35 3.75
N LEU A 229 -10.13 -13.11 3.06
CA LEU A 229 -10.05 -14.56 3.18
C LEU A 229 -9.72 -15.00 4.62
N SER A 230 -8.78 -14.31 5.28
CA SER A 230 -8.41 -14.64 6.67
C SER A 230 -9.54 -14.42 7.68
N GLN A 231 -10.48 -13.52 7.37
CA GLN A 231 -11.65 -13.19 8.18
C GLN A 231 -12.89 -14.03 7.86
N GLY A 232 -12.89 -14.76 6.75
CA GLY A 232 -14.05 -15.54 6.30
C GLY A 232 -15.04 -14.77 5.42
N HIS A 233 -14.70 -13.57 4.94
CA HIS A 233 -15.52 -12.83 3.97
C HIS A 233 -15.17 -13.27 2.53
N TYR A 234 -15.66 -14.44 2.14
CA TYR A 234 -15.27 -15.10 0.89
C TYR A 234 -15.76 -14.39 -0.38
N ASP A 235 -16.98 -13.83 -0.38
CA ASP A 235 -17.52 -13.16 -1.57
C ASP A 235 -16.78 -11.84 -1.86
N GLU A 236 -16.44 -11.08 -0.80
CA GLU A 236 -15.60 -9.88 -0.89
C GLU A 236 -14.17 -10.24 -1.37
N CYS A 237 -13.61 -11.35 -0.88
CA CYS A 237 -12.33 -11.86 -1.36
C CYS A 237 -12.37 -12.12 -2.88
N CYS A 238 -13.39 -12.82 -3.37
CA CYS A 238 -13.56 -13.07 -4.80
C CYS A 238 -13.73 -11.79 -5.62
N PHE A 239 -14.45 -10.79 -5.10
CA PHE A 239 -14.61 -9.49 -5.75
C PHE A 239 -13.26 -8.77 -5.91
N TYR A 240 -12.49 -8.63 -4.83
CA TYR A 240 -11.19 -7.97 -4.87
C TYR A 240 -10.15 -8.74 -5.68
N ALA A 241 -10.19 -10.08 -5.66
CA ALA A 241 -9.34 -10.90 -6.50
C ALA A 241 -9.62 -10.68 -7.99
N ARG A 242 -10.89 -10.56 -8.41
CA ARG A 242 -11.27 -10.21 -9.80
C ARG A 242 -10.80 -8.83 -10.21
N LEU A 243 -10.83 -7.85 -9.31
CA LEU A 243 -10.25 -6.52 -9.58
C LEU A 243 -8.74 -6.62 -9.78
N SER A 244 -8.05 -7.42 -8.97
CA SER A 244 -6.61 -7.65 -9.15
C SER A 244 -6.28 -8.32 -10.49
N ILE A 245 -7.11 -9.27 -10.94
CA ILE A 245 -6.98 -9.89 -12.28
C ILE A 245 -7.06 -8.83 -13.39
N LYS A 246 -8.03 -7.90 -13.33
CA LYS A 246 -8.15 -6.82 -14.33
C LYS A 246 -6.89 -5.96 -14.39
N GLU A 247 -6.41 -5.49 -13.24
CA GLU A 247 -5.19 -4.67 -13.15
C GLU A 247 -3.93 -5.45 -13.56
N SER A 248 -3.88 -6.77 -13.31
CA SER A 248 -2.74 -7.62 -13.71
C SER A 248 -2.64 -7.78 -15.23
N ARG A 249 -3.79 -7.80 -15.92
CA ARG A 249 -3.85 -7.82 -17.40
C ARG A 249 -3.35 -6.51 -17.97
N GLU A 250 -3.69 -5.37 -17.35
CA GLU A 250 -3.15 -4.06 -17.75
C GLU A 250 -1.64 -3.95 -17.51
N CYS A 251 -1.09 -4.66 -16.51
CA CYS A 251 0.36 -4.75 -16.26
C CYS A 251 1.09 -5.78 -17.13
N ASN A 252 0.39 -6.62 -17.89
CA ASN A 252 0.93 -7.82 -18.52
C ASN A 252 1.73 -8.73 -17.56
N ASN A 253 1.29 -8.83 -16.29
CA ASN A 253 1.98 -9.66 -15.30
C ASN A 253 1.19 -10.93 -14.99
N ALA A 254 1.57 -12.03 -15.66
CA ALA A 254 0.92 -13.33 -15.54
C ALA A 254 0.98 -13.89 -14.11
N LEU A 255 2.05 -13.62 -13.37
CA LEU A 255 2.23 -14.21 -12.04
C LEU A 255 1.25 -13.63 -11.00
N TRP A 256 0.98 -12.32 -11.07
CA TRP A 256 -0.06 -11.71 -10.24
C TRP A 256 -1.47 -12.15 -10.62
N ASN A 257 -1.71 -12.40 -11.91
CA ASN A 257 -2.96 -12.97 -12.39
C ASN A 257 -3.17 -14.38 -11.77
N PHE A 258 -2.15 -15.23 -11.85
CA PHE A 258 -2.13 -16.55 -11.22
C PHE A 258 -2.40 -16.49 -9.71
N LEU A 259 -1.67 -15.66 -8.96
CA LEU A 259 -1.85 -15.52 -7.51
C LEU A 259 -3.28 -15.09 -7.14
N SER A 260 -3.88 -14.20 -7.94
CA SER A 260 -5.25 -13.72 -7.71
C SER A 260 -6.29 -14.82 -7.98
N ILE A 261 -6.10 -15.65 -9.00
CA ILE A 261 -6.96 -16.80 -9.25
C ILE A 261 -6.82 -17.84 -8.13
N MET A 262 -5.60 -18.06 -7.63
CA MET A 262 -5.40 -18.95 -6.49
C MET A 262 -6.14 -18.48 -5.23
N LEU A 263 -6.33 -17.16 -5.03
CA LEU A 263 -7.19 -16.66 -3.95
C LEU A 263 -8.68 -16.98 -4.18
N ILE A 264 -9.15 -16.93 -5.43
CA ILE A 264 -10.53 -17.32 -5.78
C ILE A 264 -10.72 -18.82 -5.55
N VAL A 265 -9.77 -19.65 -5.99
CA VAL A 265 -9.78 -21.11 -5.75
C VAL A 265 -9.86 -21.39 -4.25
N LYS A 266 -9.03 -20.72 -3.45
CA LYS A 266 -9.07 -20.84 -1.98
C LYS A 266 -10.43 -20.46 -1.39
N ALA A 267 -11.01 -19.33 -1.80
CA ALA A 267 -12.31 -18.90 -1.32
C ALA A 267 -13.44 -19.86 -1.72
N ASN A 268 -13.43 -20.37 -2.95
CA ASN A 268 -14.43 -21.32 -3.44
C ASN A 268 -14.29 -22.71 -2.80
N ALA A 269 -13.06 -23.16 -2.53
CA ALA A 269 -12.77 -24.42 -1.85
C ALA A 269 -13.33 -24.42 -0.42
N VAL A 270 -13.12 -23.33 0.34
CA VAL A 270 -13.70 -23.19 1.69
C VAL A 270 -15.24 -23.17 1.67
N GLN A 271 -15.84 -22.66 0.59
CA GLN A 271 -17.29 -22.67 0.40
C GLN A 271 -17.84 -23.99 -0.17
N TYR A 272 -16.98 -25.00 -0.43
CA TYR A 272 -17.33 -26.28 -1.08
C TYR A 272 -18.09 -26.09 -2.42
N LYS A 273 -17.72 -25.07 -3.20
CA LYS A 273 -18.30 -24.77 -4.53
C LYS A 273 -17.47 -25.41 -5.64
N VAL A 274 -17.56 -26.74 -5.75
CA VAL A 274 -16.73 -27.62 -6.59
C VAL A 274 -16.75 -27.29 -8.10
N GLU A 275 -17.87 -26.81 -8.63
CA GLU A 275 -17.97 -26.40 -10.04
C GLU A 275 -17.21 -25.09 -10.29
N ARG A 276 -17.36 -24.11 -9.38
CA ARG A 276 -16.68 -22.82 -9.48
C ARG A 276 -15.19 -22.92 -9.16
N THR A 277 -14.76 -23.89 -8.36
CA THR A 277 -13.34 -24.20 -8.19
C THR A 277 -12.76 -24.78 -9.48
N LYS A 278 -13.47 -25.68 -10.17
CA LYS A 278 -13.04 -26.22 -11.47
C LYS A 278 -12.85 -25.11 -12.50
N GLU A 279 -13.86 -24.26 -12.70
CA GLU A 279 -13.76 -23.11 -13.62
C GLU A 279 -12.57 -22.19 -13.28
N ALA A 280 -12.32 -21.97 -11.98
CA ALA A 280 -11.20 -21.14 -11.53
C ALA A 280 -9.84 -21.83 -11.74
N LEU A 281 -9.76 -23.15 -11.60
CA LEU A 281 -8.55 -23.93 -11.87
C LEU A 281 -8.27 -24.00 -13.38
N ASP A 282 -9.29 -24.16 -14.22
CA ASP A 282 -9.15 -24.14 -15.68
C ASP A 282 -8.57 -22.78 -16.14
N MET A 283 -9.08 -21.66 -15.62
CA MET A 283 -8.49 -20.34 -15.87
C MET A 283 -7.03 -20.23 -15.41
N ALA A 284 -6.64 -20.98 -14.37
CA ALA A 284 -5.27 -20.98 -13.87
C ALA A 284 -4.33 -21.78 -14.78
N VAL A 285 -4.81 -22.87 -15.38
CA VAL A 285 -4.07 -23.67 -16.38
C VAL A 285 -3.69 -22.80 -17.57
N ASP A 286 -4.65 -22.06 -18.14
CA ASP A 286 -4.42 -21.16 -19.28
C ASP A 286 -3.26 -20.17 -19.01
N ILE A 287 -3.16 -19.67 -17.77
CA ILE A 287 -2.13 -18.70 -17.38
C ILE A 287 -0.79 -19.39 -17.12
N LEU A 288 -0.80 -20.61 -16.60
CA LEU A 288 0.41 -21.38 -16.37
C LEU A 288 1.12 -21.77 -17.66
N GLU A 289 0.38 -21.98 -18.76
CA GLU A 289 0.97 -22.16 -20.09
C GLU A 289 1.87 -20.96 -20.46
N HIS A 290 1.53 -19.76 -20.01
CA HIS A 290 2.34 -18.56 -20.23
C HIS A 290 3.54 -18.42 -19.28
N ILE A 291 3.48 -18.97 -18.07
CA ILE A 291 4.56 -18.87 -17.06
C ILE A 291 5.63 -19.95 -17.26
N ASN A 292 5.23 -21.11 -17.81
CA ASN A 292 6.10 -22.25 -18.15
C ASN A 292 6.97 -22.74 -16.97
N SER A 293 6.38 -22.83 -15.77
CA SER A 293 7.04 -23.39 -14.58
C SER A 293 6.49 -24.78 -14.25
N PRO A 294 7.32 -25.84 -14.31
CA PRO A 294 6.83 -27.22 -14.17
C PRO A 294 6.35 -27.56 -12.75
N GLU A 295 6.84 -26.85 -11.73
CA GLU A 295 6.41 -27.06 -10.33
C GLU A 295 4.99 -26.58 -10.08
N LEU A 296 4.62 -25.43 -10.65
CA LEU A 296 3.26 -24.90 -10.53
C LEU A 296 2.25 -25.72 -11.34
N ASN A 297 2.65 -26.22 -12.53
CA ASN A 297 1.79 -27.09 -13.33
C ASN A 297 1.42 -28.35 -12.54
N LYS A 298 2.41 -29.05 -11.97
CA LYS A 298 2.18 -30.21 -11.11
C LYS A 298 1.27 -29.90 -9.92
N PHE A 299 1.41 -28.71 -9.33
CA PHE A 299 0.57 -28.29 -8.22
C PHE A 299 -0.90 -28.10 -8.66
N ILE A 300 -1.16 -27.47 -9.81
CA ILE A 300 -2.52 -27.30 -10.33
C ILE A 300 -3.13 -28.64 -10.74
N ASP A 301 -2.35 -29.51 -11.41
CA ASP A 301 -2.82 -30.83 -11.82
C ASP A 301 -3.31 -31.63 -10.60
N LEU A 302 -2.57 -31.56 -9.48
CA LEU A 302 -3.00 -32.15 -8.21
C LEU A 302 -4.25 -31.47 -7.64
N CYS A 303 -4.36 -30.13 -7.71
CA CYS A 303 -5.57 -29.44 -7.28
C CYS A 303 -6.80 -29.85 -8.10
N LEU A 304 -6.66 -30.02 -9.41
CA LEU A 304 -7.73 -30.49 -10.29
C LEU A 304 -8.14 -31.91 -9.90
N HIS A 305 -7.17 -32.80 -9.69
CA HIS A 305 -7.45 -34.18 -9.29
C HIS A 305 -8.19 -34.25 -7.94
N CYS A 306 -7.74 -33.50 -6.94
CA CYS A 306 -8.43 -33.41 -5.64
C CYS A 306 -9.86 -32.89 -5.79
N ASN A 307 -10.09 -31.90 -6.66
CA ASN A 307 -11.41 -31.32 -6.89
C ASN A 307 -12.36 -32.29 -7.60
N GLU A 308 -11.85 -33.13 -8.50
CA GLU A 308 -12.63 -34.21 -9.14
C GLU A 308 -13.04 -35.29 -8.14
N GLU A 309 -12.14 -35.66 -7.22
CA GLU A 309 -12.47 -36.60 -6.15
C GLU A 309 -13.50 -36.04 -5.18
N GLU A 310 -13.38 -34.77 -4.77
CA GLU A 310 -14.41 -34.09 -3.96
C GLU A 310 -15.77 -34.04 -4.68
N TYR A 311 -15.77 -33.83 -6.00
CA TYR A 311 -16.99 -33.87 -6.80
C TYR A 311 -17.66 -35.25 -6.75
N LEU A 312 -16.87 -36.32 -6.93
CA LEU A 312 -17.37 -37.69 -6.91
C LEU A 312 -17.92 -38.08 -5.53
N LEU A 313 -17.21 -37.74 -4.45
CA LEU A 313 -17.68 -37.97 -3.08
C LEU A 313 -19.01 -37.26 -2.83
N ARG A 314 -19.19 -36.05 -3.36
CA ARG A 314 -20.45 -35.30 -3.23
C ARG A 314 -21.60 -35.97 -3.98
N LEU A 315 -21.36 -36.47 -5.19
CA LEU A 315 -22.37 -37.21 -5.96
C LEU A 315 -22.79 -38.49 -5.22
N LEU A 316 -21.84 -39.23 -4.65
CA LEU A 316 -22.12 -40.42 -3.84
C LEU A 316 -22.92 -40.05 -2.57
N ALA A 317 -22.59 -38.94 -1.90
CA ALA A 317 -23.34 -38.46 -0.74
C ALA A 317 -24.77 -38.06 -1.10
N ILE A 318 -25.00 -37.38 -2.23
CA ILE A 318 -26.34 -37.00 -2.70
C ILE A 318 -27.17 -38.24 -3.08
N SER A 319 -26.58 -39.17 -3.83
CA SER A 319 -27.23 -40.45 -4.20
C SER A 319 -27.65 -41.25 -2.95
N SER A 320 -26.78 -41.30 -1.93
CA SER A 320 -27.09 -41.97 -0.67
C SER A 320 -28.26 -41.32 0.09
N ARG A 321 -28.40 -39.98 0.04
CA ARG A 321 -29.52 -39.26 0.67
C ARG A 321 -30.84 -39.51 -0.07
N ILE A 322 -30.81 -39.52 -1.40
CA ILE A 322 -31.98 -39.80 -2.24
C ILE A 322 -32.49 -41.23 -2.00
N SER A 323 -31.58 -42.20 -1.86
CA SER A 323 -31.93 -43.60 -1.55
C SER A 323 -32.54 -43.81 -0.16
N LYS A 324 -32.23 -42.92 0.81
CA LYS A 324 -32.83 -42.95 2.15
C LYS A 324 -34.22 -42.30 2.16
N THR A 325 -34.42 -41.23 1.39
CA THR A 325 -35.73 -40.59 1.25
C THR A 325 -36.73 -41.44 0.47
N SER A 326 -36.29 -42.22 -0.51
CA SER A 326 -37.16 -43.15 -1.23
C SER A 326 -37.59 -44.37 -0.39
N LYS A 327 -36.74 -44.82 0.55
CA LYS A 327 -37.11 -45.84 1.53
C LYS A 327 -38.09 -45.32 2.59
N ALA A 328 -37.97 -44.06 2.99
CA ALA A 328 -38.91 -43.43 3.91
C ALA A 328 -40.30 -43.23 3.27
N SER A 329 -40.37 -42.87 1.99
CA SER A 329 -41.65 -42.71 1.28
C SER A 329 -42.32 -44.05 0.91
N SER A 330 -41.56 -45.14 0.78
CA SER A 330 -42.14 -46.49 0.64
C SER A 330 -42.67 -47.08 1.95
N ALA A 331 -42.18 -46.62 3.11
CA ALA A 331 -42.67 -47.08 4.40
C ALA A 331 -44.07 -46.52 4.74
N TYR A 332 -44.39 -45.30 4.30
CA TYR A 332 -45.71 -44.69 4.50
C TYR A 332 -46.80 -45.17 3.51
N LYS A 333 -46.47 -46.03 2.54
CA LYS A 333 -47.44 -46.58 1.57
C LYS A 333 -47.93 -48.00 1.91
N ASN A 334 -47.40 -48.61 2.97
CA ASN A 334 -47.75 -49.98 3.37
C ASN A 334 -48.68 -50.03 4.61
N ASP A 335 -49.16 -48.89 5.10
CA ASP A 335 -50.03 -48.78 6.29
C ASP A 335 -51.45 -48.25 5.95
N GLU A 336 -51.94 -48.43 4.72
CA GLU A 336 -53.37 -48.23 4.36
C GLU A 336 -54.08 -49.53 3.98
#